data_AF-A0A6J6WTS0-F1
#
_entry.id   AF-A0A6J6WTS0-F1
#
_cell.length_a   1.000
_cell.length_b   1.000
_cell.length_c   1.000
_cell.angle_alpha   90.00
_cell.angle_beta   90.00
_cell.angle_gamma   90.00
#
_symmetry.space_group_name_H-M   'P 1'
#
loop_
_entity.id
_entity.type
_entity.pdbx_description
1 polymer ?
#
loop_
_entity_poly.entity_id
_entity_poly.type
_entity_poly.pdbx_seq_one_letter_code
_entity_poly.pdbx_strand_id
1 'polypeptide(L)' 'MALEKERLTARVDLTAVEKDFVKVAKSYAARNGISYASFRTLGVPADVLKKAGIARTRA' A
#
# COMPACT_ATOMS: atom_id res chain seq x y z
N MET A 1 -19.61 -20.98 17.17
CA MET A 1 -19.90 -20.08 16.03
C MET A 1 -19.50 -18.62 16.29
N ALA A 2 -19.69 -18.04 17.49
CA ALA A 2 -19.35 -16.63 17.75
C ALA A 2 -17.85 -16.28 17.66
N LEU A 3 -16.97 -17.17 18.14
CA LEU A 3 -15.50 -17.01 18.12
C LEU A 3 -14.90 -16.87 16.70
N GLU A 4 -15.48 -17.55 15.71
CA GLU A 4 -14.97 -17.50 14.34
C GLU A 4 -15.28 -16.16 13.66
N LYS A 5 -16.42 -15.55 14.00
CA LYS A 5 -16.82 -14.24 13.47
C LYS A 5 -15.89 -13.12 13.96
N GLU A 6 -15.46 -13.17 15.21
CA GLU A 6 -14.51 -12.19 15.76
C GLU A 6 -13.14 -12.28 15.10
N ARG A 7 -12.65 -13.50 14.85
CA ARG A 7 -11.38 -13.72 14.12
C ARG A 7 -11.45 -13.19 12.69
N LEU A 8 -12.58 -13.34 12.01
CA LEU A 8 -12.80 -12.79 10.66
C LEU A 8 -12.86 -11.26 10.62
N THR A 9 -13.18 -10.62 11.75
CA THR A 9 -13.26 -9.15 11.86
C THR A 9 -12.01 -8.50 12.47
N ALA A 10 -11.07 -9.29 12.99
CA ALA A 10 -9.84 -8.80 13.59
C ALA A 10 -9.02 -8.06 12.52
N ARG A 11 -8.89 -6.73 12.68
CA ARG A 11 -8.09 -5.90 11.79
C ARG A 11 -6.62 -6.04 12.17
N VAL A 12 -5.81 -6.50 11.22
CA VAL A 12 -4.35 -6.45 11.37
C VAL A 12 -3.92 -4.99 11.33
N ASP A 13 -3.22 -4.54 12.38
CA ASP A 13 -2.61 -3.21 12.39
C ASP A 13 -1.42 -3.19 11.43
N LEU A 14 -1.56 -2.44 10.34
CA LEU A 14 -0.53 -2.26 9.31
C LEU A 14 0.12 -0.87 9.37
N THR A 15 -0.18 -0.06 10.38
CA THR A 15 0.25 1.35 10.44
C THR A 15 1.77 1.51 10.40
N ALA A 16 2.51 0.67 11.13
CA ALA A 16 3.97 0.70 11.14
C ALA A 16 4.56 0.35 9.76
N VAL A 17 4.06 -0.73 9.14
CA VAL A 17 4.51 -1.18 7.81
C VAL A 17 4.17 -0.17 6.74
N GLU A 18 2.98 0.44 6.80
CA GLU A 18 2.57 1.51 5.88
C GLU A 18 3.53 2.71 5.98
N LYS A 19 3.89 3.11 7.21
CA LYS A 19 4.81 4.22 7.45
C LYS A 19 6.18 3.94 6.85
N ASP A 20 6.70 2.74 7.00
CA ASP A 20 8.01 2.36 6.45
C ASP A 20 7.95 2.21 4.93
N PHE A 21 6.87 1.66 4.39
CA PHE A 21 6.62 1.62 2.96
C PHE A 21 6.64 3.02 2.34
N VAL A 22 5.89 3.97 2.92
CA VAL A 22 5.78 5.35 2.43
C VAL A 22 7.14 6.05 2.36
N LYS A 23 8.06 5.77 3.29
CA LYS A 23 9.41 6.36 3.28
C LYS A 23 10.26 5.92 2.08
N VAL A 24 10.13 4.66 1.64
CA VAL A 24 11.06 4.06 0.66
C VAL A 24 10.44 3.88 -0.73
N ALA A 25 9.11 3.78 -0.82
CA ALA A 25 8.42 3.35 -2.03
C ALA A 25 8.70 4.23 -3.25
N LYS A 26 8.79 5.55 -3.11
CA LYS A 26 9.05 6.46 -4.24
C LYS A 26 10.43 6.25 -4.86
N SER A 27 11.47 6.17 -4.03
CA SER A 27 12.85 5.95 -4.49
C SER A 27 12.99 4.57 -5.13
N TYR A 28 12.40 3.55 -4.51
CA TYR A 28 12.34 2.20 -5.07
C TYR A 28 11.62 2.16 -6.42
N ALA A 29 10.47 2.81 -6.54
CA ALA A 29 9.68 2.85 -7.76
C ALA A 29 10.45 3.53 -8.91
N ALA A 30 11.09 4.67 -8.63
CA ALA A 30 11.90 5.40 -9.61
C ALA A 30 13.09 4.57 -10.12
N ARG A 31 13.78 3.86 -9.22
CA ARG A 31 14.93 3.00 -9.57
C ARG A 31 14.55 1.78 -10.40
N ASN A 32 13.34 1.26 -10.22
CA ASN A 32 12.88 0.02 -10.85
C ASN A 32 11.82 0.23 -11.95
N GLY A 33 11.49 1.48 -12.30
CA GLY A 33 10.46 1.79 -13.29
C GLY A 33 9.05 1.32 -12.91
N ILE A 34 8.75 1.21 -11.62
CA ILE A 34 7.45 0.71 -11.15
C ILE A 34 6.43 1.83 -11.16
N SER A 35 5.34 1.61 -11.90
CA SER A 35 4.27 2.61 -12.04
C SER A 35 3.24 2.55 -10.90
N TYR A 36 2.45 3.61 -10.75
CA TYR A 36 1.26 3.62 -9.90
C TYR A 36 0.33 2.42 -10.21
N ALA A 37 0.11 2.11 -11.48
CA ALA A 37 -0.75 1.00 -11.89
C ALA A 37 -0.20 -0.35 -11.40
N SER A 38 1.11 -0.56 -11.48
CA SER A 38 1.77 -1.77 -10.98
C SER A 38 1.52 -2.01 -9.50
N PHE A 39 1.65 -0.96 -8.67
CA PHE A 39 1.33 -1.07 -7.23
C PHE A 39 -0.16 -1.34 -6.98
N ARG A 40 -1.05 -0.73 -7.76
CA ARG A 40 -2.50 -0.97 -7.64
C ARG A 40 -2.87 -2.41 -7.98
N THR A 41 -2.23 -3.02 -8.98
CA THR A 41 -2.43 -4.44 -9.31
C THR A 41 -2.02 -5.36 -8.17
N LEU A 42 -0.99 -5.00 -7.41
CA LEU A 42 -0.54 -5.75 -6.22
C LEU A 42 -1.39 -5.47 -4.95
N GLY A 43 -2.46 -4.68 -5.08
CA GLY A 43 -3.38 -4.39 -3.97
C GLY A 43 -2.95 -3.26 -3.04
N VAL A 44 -1.90 -2.49 -3.37
CA VAL A 44 -1.49 -1.35 -2.55
C VAL A 44 -2.58 -0.26 -2.62
N PRO A 45 -3.12 0.23 -1.49
CA PRO A 45 -4.16 1.25 -1.50
C PRO A 45 -3.71 2.57 -2.13
N ALA A 46 -4.62 3.27 -2.80
CA ALA A 46 -4.32 4.55 -3.44
C ALA A 46 -3.86 5.62 -2.44
N ASP A 47 -4.42 5.62 -1.22
CA ASP A 47 -4.05 6.56 -0.18
C ASP A 47 -2.61 6.34 0.31
N VAL A 48 -2.16 5.09 0.40
CA VAL A 48 -0.77 4.73 0.74
C VAL A 48 0.18 5.22 -0.34
N LEU A 49 -0.16 5.02 -1.62
CA LEU A 49 0.65 5.51 -2.75
C LEU A 49 0.70 7.03 -2.79
N LYS A 50 -0.41 7.70 -2.47
CA LYS A 50 -0.47 9.16 -2.37
C LYS A 50 0.44 9.66 -1.24
N LYS A 51 0.40 9.03 -0.07
CA LYS A 51 1.32 9.33 1.05
C LYS A 51 2.78 9.11 0.67
N ALA A 52 3.07 8.07 -0.12
CA ALA A 52 4.39 7.80 -0.67
C ALA A 52 4.82 8.80 -1.76
N GLY A 53 3.96 9.71 -2.20
CA GLY A 53 4.27 10.66 -3.28
C GLY A 53 4.33 10.02 -4.67
N ILE A 54 3.68 8.86 -4.85
CA ILE A 54 3.52 8.18 -6.13
C ILE A 54 2.17 8.60 -6.71
N ALA A 55 2.20 9.59 -7.61
CA ALA A 55 1.00 10.10 -8.27
C ALA A 55 0.54 9.18 -9.41
N ARG A 56 -0.74 9.26 -9.75
CA ARG A 56 -1.26 8.65 -10.98
C ARG A 56 -0.72 9.43 -12.17
N THR A 57 0.25 8.87 -12.87
CA THR A 57 0.70 9.39 -14.15
C THR A 57 -0.39 9.10 -15.19
N ARG A 58 -0.87 10.12 -15.88
CA ARG A 58 -1.59 9.95 -17.15
C ARG A 58 -0.52 9.80 -18.21
N ALA A 59 -0.47 8.66 -18.89
CA ALA A 59 0.21 8.55 -20.17
C ALA A 59 -0.72 9.12 -21.26
#